data_AF-A0A329LTD9-F1
#
_entry.id   AF-A0A329LTD9-F1
#
_cell.length_a   1.000
_cell.length_b   1.000
_cell.length_c   1.000
_cell.angle_alpha   90.00
_cell.angle_beta   90.00
_cell.angle_gamma   90.00
#
_symmetry.space_group_name_H-M   'P 1'
#
loop_
_entity.id
_entity.type
_entity.pdbx_description
1 polymer ?
#
loop_
_entity_poly.entity_id
_entity_poly.type
_entity_poly.pdbx_seq_one_letter_code
_entity_poly.pdbx_strand_id
1 'polypeptide(L)'
;MQGSEKYNQHSLYLTDAETLSTRQDALSRFLAAVKKADAPLSDRDPEALAAVAGATGLDQQLVDEVAAEFEFSTQLGPELPGDLADRARWAQSVGRVPQDAQIPDYSTLIVSAPLDGITR
;
A
#
# COMPACT_ATOMS: atom_id res chain seq x y z
N MET A 1 -13.16 -22.06 1.74
CA MET A 1 -11.73 -22.01 2.10
C MET A 1 -11.61 -21.04 3.27
N GLN A 2 -11.58 -21.54 4.50
CA GLN A 2 -11.23 -20.74 5.68
C GLN A 2 -9.91 -21.31 6.19
N GLY A 3 -8.82 -20.86 5.57
CA GLY A 3 -7.48 -21.07 6.09
C GLY A 3 -7.20 -20.02 7.15
N SER A 4 -6.25 -20.30 8.03
CA SER A 4 -5.65 -19.36 9.01
C SER A 4 -4.86 -18.21 8.33
N GLU A 5 -5.21 -17.87 7.11
CA GLU A 5 -4.53 -16.85 6.30
C GLU A 5 -5.05 -15.49 6.72
N LYS A 6 -4.18 -14.69 7.33
CA LYS A 6 -4.44 -13.28 7.57
C LYS A 6 -4.67 -12.61 6.22
N TYR A 7 -5.82 -11.94 6.05
CA TYR A 7 -6.08 -11.13 4.88
C TYR A 7 -5.10 -9.94 4.88
N ASN A 8 -4.24 -9.86 3.86
CA ASN A 8 -3.35 -8.73 3.66
C ASN A 8 -3.86 -7.87 2.50
N GLN A 9 -4.28 -6.65 2.80
CA GLN A 9 -4.64 -5.66 1.81
C GLN A 9 -3.43 -4.81 1.47
N HIS A 10 -2.91 -4.95 0.26
CA HIS A 10 -1.87 -4.06 -0.25
C HIS A 10 -2.50 -2.82 -0.90
N SER A 11 -2.24 -1.66 -0.33
CA SER A 11 -2.46 -0.37 -0.98
C SER A 11 -1.13 0.13 -1.54
N LEU A 12 -1.04 0.24 -2.87
CA LEU A 12 0.19 0.63 -3.56
C LEU A 12 0.13 2.10 -3.96
N TYR A 13 1.20 2.84 -3.70
CA TYR A 13 1.41 4.17 -4.26
C TYR A 13 2.19 4.04 -5.56
N LEU A 14 1.64 4.61 -6.64
CA LEU A 14 2.21 4.55 -7.98
C LEU A 14 2.57 5.95 -8.45
N THR A 15 3.68 6.08 -9.18
CA THR A 15 4.12 7.32 -9.80
C THR A 15 4.81 7.00 -11.13
N ASP A 16 4.94 7.99 -12.00
CA ASP A 16 5.68 7.85 -13.25
C ASP A 16 7.20 8.11 -13.06
N ALA A 17 7.98 7.76 -14.07
CA ALA A 17 9.44 7.89 -14.04
C ALA A 17 9.91 9.36 -13.98
N GLU A 18 9.13 10.30 -14.52
CA GLU A 18 9.46 11.72 -14.50
C GLU A 18 9.33 12.28 -13.08
N THR A 19 8.23 11.98 -12.41
CA THR A 19 7.98 12.38 -11.02
C THR A 19 8.99 11.71 -10.10
N LEU A 20 9.29 10.42 -10.30
CA LEU A 20 10.31 9.73 -9.53
C LEU A 20 11.70 10.38 -9.71
N SER A 21 12.06 10.82 -10.91
CA SER A 21 13.38 11.42 -11.16
C SER A 21 13.48 12.88 -10.73
N THR A 22 12.39 13.63 -10.72
CA THR A 22 12.41 15.08 -10.47
C THR A 22 11.90 15.49 -9.08
N ARG A 23 11.23 14.61 -8.34
CA ARG A 23 10.55 14.93 -7.07
C ARG A 23 10.90 13.99 -5.90
N GLN A 24 12.08 13.36 -5.89
CA GLN A 24 12.47 12.38 -4.85
C GLN A 24 12.33 12.92 -3.42
N ASP A 25 12.75 14.15 -3.16
CA ASP A 25 12.61 14.78 -1.83
C ASP A 25 11.16 14.96 -1.39
N ALA A 26 10.26 15.26 -2.32
CA ALA A 26 8.84 15.40 -2.03
C ALA A 26 8.21 14.03 -1.77
N LEU A 27 8.54 13.03 -2.60
CA LEU A 27 8.08 11.65 -2.43
C LEU A 27 8.55 11.07 -1.10
N SER A 28 9.81 11.30 -0.74
CA SER A 28 10.38 10.79 0.53
C SER A 28 9.69 11.40 1.74
N ARG A 29 9.43 12.71 1.73
CA ARG A 29 8.68 13.38 2.80
C ARG A 29 7.23 12.91 2.88
N PHE A 30 6.58 12.71 1.73
CA PHE A 30 5.23 12.17 1.68
C PHE A 30 5.17 10.77 2.29
N LEU A 31 6.03 9.85 1.84
CA LEU A 31 6.06 8.47 2.34
C LEU A 31 6.46 8.40 3.83
N ALA A 32 7.35 9.28 4.29
CA ALA A 32 7.66 9.41 5.71
C ALA A 32 6.45 9.86 6.54
N ALA A 33 5.61 10.77 6.00
CA ALA A 33 4.37 11.19 6.65
C ALA A 33 3.34 10.05 6.69
N VAL A 34 3.21 9.28 5.59
CA VAL A 34 2.34 8.09 5.55
C VAL A 34 2.80 7.07 6.60
N LYS A 35 4.09 6.73 6.62
CA LYS A 35 4.67 5.81 7.60
C LYS A 35 4.51 6.28 9.05
N LYS A 36 4.57 7.59 9.29
CA LYS A 36 4.32 8.16 10.62
C LYS A 36 2.87 7.94 11.09
N ALA A 37 1.92 7.84 10.16
CA ALA A 37 0.52 7.59 10.48
C ALA A 37 0.21 6.12 10.83
N ASP A 38 1.10 5.17 10.50
CA ASP A 38 0.92 3.75 10.80
C ASP A 38 0.65 3.49 12.30
N ALA A 39 1.47 4.09 13.17
CA ALA A 39 1.38 3.90 14.62
C ALA A 39 0.06 4.44 15.21
N PRO A 40 -0.32 5.73 15.05
CA PRO A 40 -1.57 6.22 15.64
C PRO A 40 -2.81 5.52 15.07
N LEU A 41 -2.81 5.08 13.82
CA LEU A 41 -3.93 4.28 13.28
C LEU A 41 -3.99 2.88 13.90
N SER A 42 -2.85 2.20 14.05
CA SER A 42 -2.78 0.86 14.66
C SER A 42 -3.08 0.88 16.17
N ASP A 43 -2.65 1.94 16.85
CA ASP A 43 -2.93 2.18 18.28
C ASP A 43 -4.37 2.67 18.50
N ARG A 44 -5.11 2.98 17.42
CA ARG A 44 -6.47 3.55 17.44
C ARG A 44 -6.53 4.85 18.24
N ASP A 45 -5.56 5.72 18.00
CA ASP A 45 -5.53 7.06 18.58
C ASP A 45 -6.81 7.84 18.20
N PRO A 46 -7.56 8.39 19.18
CA PRO A 46 -8.84 9.04 18.91
C PRO A 46 -8.75 10.23 17.95
N GLU A 47 -7.66 11.01 17.99
CA GLU A 47 -7.49 12.16 17.10
C GLU A 47 -7.21 11.69 15.67
N ALA A 48 -6.42 10.62 15.51
CA ALA A 48 -6.18 10.01 14.21
C ALA A 48 -7.45 9.43 13.58
N LEU A 49 -8.25 8.69 14.35
CA LEU A 49 -9.52 8.14 13.86
C LEU A 49 -10.54 9.24 13.52
N ALA A 50 -10.61 10.29 14.33
CA ALA A 50 -11.42 11.47 14.03
C ALA A 50 -10.97 12.18 12.75
N ALA A 51 -9.66 12.27 12.49
CA ALA A 51 -9.13 12.81 11.25
C ALA A 51 -9.53 11.94 10.03
N VAL A 52 -9.51 10.61 10.17
CA VAL A 52 -9.98 9.68 9.12
C VAL A 52 -11.47 9.86 8.86
N ALA A 53 -12.31 9.89 9.91
CA ALA A 53 -13.73 10.14 9.79
C ALA A 53 -14.01 11.49 9.09
N GLY A 54 -13.32 12.55 9.50
CA GLY A 54 -13.43 13.87 8.87
C GLY A 54 -12.99 13.89 7.41
N ALA A 55 -11.90 13.22 7.06
CA ALA A 55 -11.38 13.17 5.69
C ALA A 55 -12.25 12.33 4.73
N THR A 56 -12.89 11.29 5.26
CA THR A 56 -13.70 10.35 4.47
C THR A 56 -15.19 10.67 4.49
N GLY A 57 -15.65 11.51 5.42
CA GLY A 57 -17.07 11.78 5.67
C GLY A 57 -17.83 10.57 6.25
N LEU A 58 -17.11 9.58 6.77
CA LEU A 58 -17.69 8.40 7.40
C LEU A 58 -18.07 8.68 8.86
N ASP A 59 -19.03 7.91 9.35
CA ASP A 59 -19.41 7.95 10.77
C ASP A 59 -18.24 7.48 11.66
N GLN A 60 -18.08 8.12 12.82
CA GLN A 60 -16.99 7.82 13.76
C GLN A 60 -17.03 6.37 14.23
N GLN A 61 -18.21 5.85 14.57
CA GLN A 61 -18.36 4.48 15.07
C GLN A 61 -17.96 3.47 13.99
N LEU A 62 -18.33 3.74 12.73
CA LEU A 62 -17.91 2.89 11.61
C LEU A 62 -16.39 2.88 11.44
N VAL A 63 -15.73 4.04 11.56
CA VAL A 63 -14.27 4.12 11.47
C VAL A 63 -13.60 3.36 12.61
N ASP A 64 -14.10 3.49 13.83
CA ASP A 64 -13.57 2.79 15.00
C ASP A 64 -13.68 1.26 14.85
N GLU A 65 -14.84 0.78 14.39
CA GLU A 65 -15.10 -0.65 14.15
C GLU A 65 -14.18 -1.20 13.05
N VAL A 66 -14.06 -0.49 11.92
CA VAL A 66 -13.19 -0.93 10.83
C VAL A 66 -11.73 -0.90 11.26
N ALA A 67 -11.26 0.18 11.89
CA ALA A 67 -9.86 0.30 12.30
C ALA A 67 -9.42 -0.80 13.29
N ALA A 68 -10.33 -1.34 14.10
CA ALA A 68 -10.04 -2.43 15.01
C ALA A 68 -9.68 -3.76 14.32
N GLU A 69 -10.05 -3.92 13.05
CA GLU A 69 -9.80 -5.14 12.26
C GLU A 69 -8.47 -5.10 11.48
N PHE A 70 -7.75 -3.98 11.51
CA PHE A 70 -6.53 -3.79 10.71
C PHE A 70 -5.32 -3.41 11.57
N GLU A 71 -4.15 -3.91 11.16
CA GLU A 71 -2.84 -3.34 11.52
C GLU A 71 -2.33 -2.54 10.32
N PHE A 72 -1.89 -1.31 10.55
CA PHE A 72 -1.42 -0.43 9.47
C PHE A 72 0.10 -0.43 9.44
N SER A 73 0.67 -0.73 8.27
CA SER A 73 2.12 -0.75 8.08
C SER A 73 2.50 -0.34 6.67
N THR A 74 3.32 0.71 6.58
CA THR A 74 3.86 1.24 5.34
C THR A 74 5.26 0.66 5.12
N GLN A 75 5.32 -0.35 4.25
CA GLN A 75 6.56 -1.05 3.91
C GLN A 75 6.50 -1.66 2.51
N LEU A 76 7.67 -1.95 1.95
CA LEU A 76 7.82 -2.81 0.78
C LEU A 76 8.38 -4.15 1.26
N GLY A 77 7.51 -5.13 1.44
CA GLY A 77 7.91 -6.49 1.81
C GLY A 77 8.65 -7.19 0.67
N PRO A 78 9.65 -8.05 0.95
CA PRO A 78 10.40 -8.79 -0.07
C PRO A 78 9.50 -9.72 -0.93
N GLU A 79 8.33 -10.09 -0.43
CA GLU A 79 7.32 -10.89 -1.11
C GLU A 79 6.54 -10.13 -2.20
N LEU A 80 6.49 -8.79 -2.14
CA LEU A 80 5.62 -7.97 -2.99
C LEU A 80 5.77 -8.25 -4.50
N PRO A 81 6.98 -8.36 -5.10
CA PRO A 81 7.11 -8.68 -6.52
C PRO A 81 6.46 -10.03 -6.88
N GLY A 82 6.61 -11.03 -6.00
CA GLY A 82 6.01 -12.36 -6.17
C GLY A 82 4.49 -12.31 -6.09
N ASP A 83 3.96 -11.62 -5.09
CA ASP A 83 2.52 -11.47 -4.89
C ASP A 83 1.84 -10.74 -6.06
N LEU A 84 2.51 -9.73 -6.64
CA LEU A 84 2.01 -9.05 -7.85
C LEU A 84 2.01 -9.98 -9.06
N ALA A 85 3.06 -10.79 -9.23
CA ALA A 85 3.12 -11.79 -10.29
C ALA A 85 2.00 -12.84 -10.15
N ASP A 86 1.73 -13.31 -8.93
CA ASP A 86 0.66 -14.27 -8.66
C ASP A 86 -0.73 -13.67 -8.91
N ARG A 87 -0.96 -12.42 -8.52
CA ARG A 87 -2.19 -11.68 -8.85
C ARG A 87 -2.37 -11.51 -10.36
N ALA A 88 -1.31 -11.23 -11.10
CA ALA A 88 -1.35 -11.12 -12.56
C ALA A 88 -1.66 -12.48 -13.22
N ARG A 89 -1.04 -13.58 -12.77
CA ARG A 89 -1.33 -14.94 -13.23
C ARG A 89 -2.76 -15.36 -12.92
N TRP A 90 -3.24 -15.06 -11.73
CA TRP A 90 -4.64 -15.30 -11.36
C TRP A 90 -5.57 -14.52 -12.29
N ALA A 91 -5.30 -13.23 -12.54
CA ALA A 91 -6.08 -12.40 -13.44
C ALA A 91 -6.09 -12.95 -14.89
N GLN A 92 -4.99 -13.52 -15.37
CA GLN A 92 -4.94 -14.24 -16.66
C GLN A 92 -5.82 -15.50 -16.64
N SER A 93 -5.75 -16.30 -15.58
CA SER A 93 -6.51 -17.55 -15.46
C SER A 93 -8.02 -17.35 -15.49
N VAL A 94 -8.51 -16.21 -14.99
CA VAL A 94 -9.94 -15.84 -14.98
C VAL A 94 -10.33 -14.92 -16.14
N GLY A 95 -9.44 -14.70 -17.11
CA GLY A 95 -9.71 -13.93 -18.33
C GLY A 95 -9.83 -12.41 -18.14
N ARG A 96 -9.34 -11.86 -17.02
CA ARG A 96 -9.25 -10.41 -16.77
C ARG A 96 -8.04 -9.76 -17.42
N VAL A 97 -7.02 -10.57 -17.73
CA VAL A 97 -5.84 -10.21 -18.51
C VAL A 97 -5.72 -11.23 -19.66
N PRO A 98 -5.36 -10.83 -20.89
CA PRO A 98 -5.13 -11.78 -21.99
C PRO A 98 -4.09 -12.84 -21.62
N GLN A 99 -4.32 -14.09 -22.03
CA GLN A 99 -3.43 -15.22 -21.69
C GLN A 99 -2.03 -15.10 -22.32
N ASP A 100 -1.92 -14.37 -23.43
CA ASP A 100 -0.68 -14.08 -24.14
C ASP A 100 0.01 -12.78 -23.68
N ALA A 101 -0.62 -12.02 -22.77
CA ALA A 101 0.00 -10.83 -22.21
C ALA A 101 1.25 -11.22 -21.41
N GLN A 102 2.35 -10.52 -21.65
CA GLN A 102 3.57 -10.71 -20.88
C GLN A 102 3.38 -10.12 -19.48
N ILE A 103 3.51 -10.95 -18.45
CA ILE A 103 3.60 -10.48 -17.07
C ILE A 103 4.97 -9.81 -16.88
N PRO A 104 5.04 -8.55 -16.44
CA PRO A 104 6.29 -7.86 -16.23
C PRO A 104 7.08 -8.44 -15.05
N ASP A 105 8.40 -8.26 -15.07
CA ASP A 105 9.22 -8.47 -13.88
C ASP A 105 9.01 -7.30 -12.89
N TYR A 106 8.11 -7.49 -11.93
CA TYR A 106 7.76 -6.46 -10.95
C TYR A 106 8.94 -6.03 -10.07
N SER A 107 9.99 -6.84 -9.94
CA SER A 107 11.18 -6.45 -9.18
C SER A 107 11.92 -5.27 -9.80
N THR A 108 11.77 -5.08 -11.12
CA THR A 108 12.35 -3.95 -11.87
C THR A 108 11.50 -2.68 -11.80
N LEU A 109 10.26 -2.79 -11.35
CA LEU A 109 9.29 -1.70 -11.31
C LEU A 109 9.11 -1.12 -9.89
N ILE A 110 9.52 -1.87 -8.87
CA ILE A 110 9.45 -1.44 -7.46
C ILE A 110 10.71 -0.65 -7.11
N VAL A 111 10.51 0.58 -6.62
CA VAL A 111 11.60 1.48 -6.22
C VAL A 111 11.46 1.82 -4.75
N SER A 112 12.40 1.38 -3.91
CA SER A 112 12.34 1.59 -2.46
C SER A 112 12.96 2.90 -1.99
N ALA A 113 13.86 3.50 -2.79
CA ALA A 113 14.68 4.62 -2.34
C ALA A 113 13.90 5.79 -1.69
N PRO A 114 12.75 6.26 -2.24
CA PRO A 114 11.95 7.29 -1.58
C PRO A 114 11.37 6.86 -0.22
N LEU A 115 10.96 5.59 -0.08
CA LEU A 115 10.44 5.05 1.18
C LEU A 115 11.55 4.92 2.24
N ASP A 116 12.74 4.52 1.81
CA ASP A 116 13.92 4.36 2.67
C ASP A 116 14.55 5.71 3.07
N GLY A 117 14.04 6.82 2.54
CA GLY A 117 14.58 8.16 2.76
C GLY A 117 15.94 8.38 2.08
N ILE A 118 16.27 7.57 1.08
CA ILE A 118 17.51 7.66 0.31
C ILE A 118 17.25 8.64 -0.84
N THR A 119 17.69 9.88 -0.70
CA THR A 119 17.71 10.89 -1.78
C THR A 119 19.09 10.89 -2.45
N ARG A 120 19.12 10.83 -3.79
CA ARG A 120 20.37 10.94 -4.57
C ARG A 120 20.75 12.40 -4.82
#